data_AF-A0A535IYM4-F1
#
_entry.id   AF-A0A535IYM4-F1
#
_cell.length_a   1.000
_cell.length_b   1.000
_cell.length_c   1.000
_cell.angle_alpha   90.00
_cell.angle_beta   90.00
_cell.angle_gamma   90.00
#
_symmetry.space_group_name_H-M   'P 1'
#
loop_
_entity.id
_entity.type
_entity.pdbx_description
1 polymer ?
#
loop_
_entity_poly.entity_id
_entity_poly.type
_entity_poly.pdbx_seq_one_letter_code
_entity_poly.pdbx_strand_id
1 'polypeptide(L)'
;MGAPASDLTPDAIGIGAGPFNLSLAALLAPTGFEARFFDKNEEFEWHPGLLLPEATIQVSYLKDLVTLVDPTSAYSFLAFLRAHKRLYRFIIRSLPVSRKEF
;
A
#
# COMPACT_ATOMS: atom_id res chain seq x y z
N MET A 1 -4.85 36.40 -16.71
CA MET A 1 -3.87 36.44 -15.60
C MET A 1 -4.31 35.37 -14.62
N GLY A 2 -3.48 34.35 -14.40
CA GLY A 2 -3.84 33.11 -13.70
C GLY A 2 -4.33 33.37 -12.27
N ALA A 3 -5.34 32.60 -11.85
CA ALA A 3 -5.77 32.57 -10.47
C ALA A 3 -4.57 32.23 -9.57
N PRO A 4 -4.41 32.88 -8.40
CA PRO A 4 -3.38 32.48 -7.45
C PRO A 4 -3.62 31.00 -7.11
N ALA A 5 -2.57 30.19 -7.19
CA ALA A 5 -2.61 28.84 -6.64
C ALA A 5 -3.03 28.99 -5.17
N SER A 6 -4.23 28.54 -4.82
CA SER A 6 -4.64 28.50 -3.43
C SER A 6 -3.60 27.64 -2.71
N ASP A 7 -2.97 28.22 -1.71
CA ASP A 7 -2.10 27.52 -0.77
C ASP A 7 -2.98 26.54 0.00
N LEU A 8 -3.29 25.40 -0.64
CA LEU A 8 -4.08 24.32 -0.06
C LEU A 8 -3.15 23.61 0.91
N THR A 9 -3.06 24.19 2.10
CA THR A 9 -2.45 23.59 3.28
C THR A 9 -3.13 22.24 3.49
N PRO A 10 -2.38 21.12 3.45
CA PRO A 10 -2.97 19.81 3.70
C PRO A 10 -3.46 19.71 5.15
N ASP A 11 -4.51 18.92 5.38
CA ASP A 11 -5.02 18.61 6.72
C ASP A 11 -4.00 17.83 7.54
N ALA A 12 -3.15 17.03 6.88
CA ALA A 12 -2.05 16.32 7.52
C ALA A 12 -0.82 16.16 6.63
N ILE A 13 0.34 16.07 7.29
CA ILE A 13 1.61 15.71 6.67
C ILE A 13 2.14 14.43 7.34
N GLY A 14 2.40 13.40 6.53
CA GLY A 14 3.07 12.18 6.96
C GLY A 14 4.54 12.21 6.58
N ILE A 15 5.43 11.93 7.54
CA ILE A 15 6.86 11.78 7.29
C ILE A 15 7.22 10.29 7.29
N GLY A 16 7.79 9.83 6.19
CA GLY A 16 8.02 8.43 5.83
C GLY A 16 6.89 7.85 4.99
N ALA A 17 7.23 7.06 3.97
CA ALA A 17 6.29 6.32 3.13
C ALA A 17 6.44 4.81 3.33
N GLY A 18 6.60 4.38 4.59
CA GLY A 18 6.59 2.96 4.96
C GLY A 18 5.18 2.34 4.91
N PRO A 19 5.05 1.02 5.12
CA PRO A 19 3.76 0.31 5.03
C PRO A 19 2.63 0.94 5.85
N PHE A 20 2.93 1.47 7.04
CA PHE A 20 1.91 2.09 7.89
C PHE A 20 1.36 3.41 7.31
N ASN A 21 2.22 4.26 6.77
CA ASN A 21 1.78 5.51 6.14
C ASN A 21 1.15 5.27 4.77
N LEU A 22 1.59 4.23 4.04
CA LEU A 22 0.91 3.77 2.83
C LEU A 22 -0.49 3.22 3.12
N SER A 23 -0.66 2.50 4.22
CA SER A 23 -1.97 2.05 4.72
C SER A 23 -2.87 3.24 5.01
N LEU A 24 -2.38 4.24 5.75
CA LEU A 24 -3.13 5.46 6.01
C LEU A 24 -3.50 6.20 4.73
N ALA A 25 -2.54 6.38 3.81
CA ALA A 25 -2.79 7.04 2.51
C ALA A 25 -3.88 6.31 1.71
N ALA A 26 -3.82 4.98 1.64
CA ALA A 26 -4.81 4.16 0.94
C ALA A 26 -6.22 4.28 1.55
N LEU A 27 -6.33 4.38 2.88
CA LEU A 27 -7.60 4.57 3.58
C LEU A 27 -8.16 5.98 3.48
N LEU A 28 -7.28 6.99 3.34
CA LEU A 28 -7.69 8.39 3.12
C LEU A 28 -8.03 8.70 1.66
N ALA A 29 -7.50 7.95 0.70
CA ALA A 29 -7.72 8.18 -0.73
C ALA A 29 -9.20 8.29 -1.19
N PRO A 30 -10.16 7.48 -0.69
CA PRO A 30 -11.58 7.65 -1.04
C PRO A 30 -12.29 8.75 -0.22
N THR A 31 -11.57 9.43 0.67
CA THR A 31 -12.09 10.49 1.53
C THR A 31 -11.75 11.86 0.94
N GLY A 32 -12.45 12.91 1.37
CA GLY A 32 -12.06 14.29 1.05
C GLY A 32 -10.96 14.85 1.96
N PHE A 33 -10.22 14.00 2.68
CA PHE A 33 -9.16 14.41 3.61
C PHE A 33 -7.84 14.60 2.85
N GLU A 34 -7.29 15.81 2.89
CA GLU A 34 -6.09 16.15 2.12
C GLU A 34 -4.82 15.87 2.94
N ALA A 35 -4.22 14.69 2.74
CA ALA A 35 -2.96 14.31 3.36
C ALA A 35 -1.81 14.24 2.33
N ARG A 36 -0.62 14.70 2.71
CA ARG A 36 0.61 14.55 1.90
C ARG A 36 1.66 13.74 2.65
N PHE A 37 2.25 12.76 1.99
CA PHE A 37 3.27 11.88 2.56
C PHE A 37 4.61 12.10 1.85
N PHE A 38 5.69 12.21 2.63
CA PHE A 38 7.03 12.47 2.11
C PHE A 38 8.00 11.42 2.63
N ASP A 39 8.77 10.82 1.73
CA ASP A 39 9.91 9.98 2.07
C ASP A 39 11.19 10.58 1.48
N LYS A 40 12.33 10.24 2.07
CA LYS A 40 13.64 10.65 1.54
C LYS A 40 14.05 9.81 0.32
N ASN A 41 13.53 8.59 0.20
CA ASN A 41 13.85 7.67 -0.87
C ASN A 41 12.96 7.96 -2.08
N GLU A 42 13.51 7.83 -3.28
CA GLU A 42 12.77 8.06 -4.54
C GLU A 42 11.77 6.94 -4.85
N GLU A 43 12.06 5.73 -4.36
CA GLU A 43 11.25 4.53 -4.57
C GLU A 43 10.94 3.86 -3.24
N PHE A 44 9.80 3.15 -3.21
CA PHE A 44 9.43 2.33 -2.07
C PHE A 44 10.20 1.00 -2.08
N GLU A 45 11.08 0.82 -1.10
CA GLU A 45 11.71 -0.47 -0.82
C GLU A 45 11.57 -0.83 0.67
N TRP A 46 10.82 -1.89 0.96
CA TRP A 46 10.63 -2.35 2.33
C TRP A 46 11.60 -3.46 2.70
N HIS A 47 12.60 -3.11 3.52
CA HIS A 47 13.68 -4.01 3.95
C HIS A 47 14.38 -4.72 2.76
N PRO A 48 15.05 -3.98 1.86
CA PRO A 48 15.63 -4.55 0.63
C PRO A 48 16.63 -5.70 0.90
N GLY A 49 17.40 -5.62 2.00
CA GLY A 49 18.32 -6.69 2.42
C GLY A 49 17.65 -8.01 2.83
N LEU A 50 16.32 -8.06 2.95
CA LEU A 50 15.54 -9.25 3.32
C LEU A 50 14.69 -9.79 2.16
N LEU A 51 14.87 -9.28 0.94
CA LEU A 51 14.16 -9.74 -0.26
C LEU A 51 14.83 -10.98 -0.89
N LEU A 52 15.20 -11.95 -0.06
CA LEU A 52 15.74 -13.23 -0.51
C LEU A 52 14.68 -14.00 -1.32
N PRO A 53 15.05 -14.78 -2.35
CA PRO A 53 14.07 -15.43 -3.23
C PRO A 53 13.08 -16.35 -2.51
N GLU A 54 13.52 -17.00 -1.43
CA GLU A 54 12.72 -17.94 -0.63
C GLU A 54 12.01 -17.25 0.55
N ALA A 55 12.23 -15.96 0.78
CA ALA A 55 11.66 -15.25 1.92
C ALA A 55 10.16 -15.03 1.75
N THR A 56 9.39 -15.42 2.77
CA THR A 56 7.93 -15.26 2.81
C THR A 56 7.52 -14.34 3.95
N ILE A 57 6.33 -13.75 3.84
CA ILE A 57 5.72 -13.04 4.97
C ILE A 57 5.27 -14.04 6.03
N GLN A 58 5.36 -13.65 7.31
CA GLN A 58 4.92 -14.48 8.45
C GLN A 58 3.47 -14.20 8.87
N VAL A 59 2.85 -13.19 8.27
CA VAL A 59 1.48 -12.77 8.55
C VAL A 59 0.54 -13.28 7.47
N SER A 60 -0.75 -13.39 7.79
CA SER A 60 -1.78 -13.63 6.77
C SER A 60 -1.72 -12.53 5.71
N TYR A 61 -1.89 -12.89 4.44
CA TYR A 61 -2.00 -11.91 3.34
C TYR A 61 -3.21 -10.98 3.48
N LEU A 62 -4.19 -11.33 4.33
CA LEU A 62 -5.30 -10.45 4.69
C LEU A 62 -4.88 -9.33 5.65
N LYS A 63 -3.69 -9.42 6.26
CA LYS A 63 -3.05 -8.34 7.03
C LYS A 63 -2.24 -7.43 6.09
N ASP A 64 -2.79 -7.13 4.92
CA ASP A 64 -2.26 -6.13 4.00
C ASP A 64 -2.53 -4.70 4.52
N LEU A 65 -2.35 -3.71 3.66
CA LEU A 65 -2.51 -2.30 4.00
C LEU A 65 -3.92 -1.93 4.51
N VAL A 66 -4.98 -2.59 4.04
CA VAL A 66 -6.35 -2.05 4.15
C VAL A 66 -7.42 -3.08 4.44
N THR A 67 -7.22 -4.36 4.10
CA THR A 67 -8.26 -5.40 4.08
C THR A 67 -8.96 -5.58 5.42
N LEU A 68 -8.26 -5.45 6.55
CA LEU A 68 -8.88 -5.58 7.87
C LEU A 68 -9.73 -4.37 8.29
N VAL A 69 -9.62 -3.23 7.58
CA VAL A 69 -10.43 -2.03 7.79
C VAL A 69 -11.51 -1.92 6.73
N ASP A 70 -11.15 -2.10 5.46
CA ASP A 70 -12.03 -2.09 4.31
C ASP A 70 -11.62 -3.19 3.30
N PRO A 71 -12.27 -4.37 3.34
CA PRO A 71 -12.03 -5.45 2.38
C PRO A 71 -12.39 -5.11 0.92
N THR A 72 -13.11 -4.01 0.67
CA THR A 72 -13.53 -3.60 -0.67
C THR A 72 -12.54 -2.63 -1.33
N SER A 73 -11.56 -2.15 -0.57
CA SER A 73 -10.58 -1.17 -1.04
C SER A 73 -9.81 -1.68 -2.27
N ALA A 74 -9.64 -0.77 -3.24
CA ALA A 74 -8.84 -1.01 -4.44
C ALA A 74 -7.34 -1.22 -4.13
N TYR A 75 -6.90 -0.86 -2.92
CA TYR A 75 -5.53 -1.02 -2.44
C TYR A 75 -5.32 -2.32 -1.64
N SER A 76 -6.33 -3.19 -1.55
CA SER A 76 -6.15 -4.51 -0.95
C SER A 76 -5.24 -5.40 -1.78
N PHE A 77 -4.55 -6.34 -1.14
CA PHE A 77 -3.71 -7.33 -1.80
C PHE A 77 -4.54 -8.23 -2.74
N LEU A 78 -5.81 -8.48 -2.42
CA LEU A 78 -6.72 -9.21 -3.30
C LEU A 78 -7.06 -8.40 -4.57
N ALA A 79 -7.27 -7.08 -4.44
CA ALA A 79 -7.44 -6.20 -5.60
C ALA A 79 -6.17 -6.15 -6.46
N PHE A 80 -4.99 -6.09 -5.84
CA PHE A 80 -3.70 -6.21 -6.53
C PHE A 80 -3.59 -7.52 -7.31
N LEU A 81 -3.86 -8.66 -6.67
CA LEU A 81 -3.83 -9.98 -7.33
C LEU A 81 -4.85 -10.09 -8.47
N ARG A 82 -6.03 -9.49 -8.33
CA ARG A 82 -7.04 -9.41 -9.39
C ARG A 82 -6.53 -8.60 -10.58
N ALA A 83 -5.97 -7.41 -10.34
CA ALA A 83 -5.43 -6.53 -11.37
C ALA A 83 -4.32 -7.23 -12.19
N HIS A 84 -3.54 -8.09 -11.52
CA HIS A 84 -2.48 -8.89 -12.15
C HIS A 84 -2.94 -10.25 -12.70
N LYS A 85 -4.26 -10.55 -12.68
CA LYS A 85 -4.84 -11.83 -13.14
C LYS A 85 -4.27 -13.07 -12.43
N ARG A 86 -3.88 -12.91 -11.16
CA ARG A 86 -3.25 -13.95 -10.33
C ARG A 86 -4.11 -14.45 -9.18
N LEU A 87 -5.22 -13.78 -8.87
CA LEU A 87 -6.09 -14.09 -7.72
C LEU A 87 -6.51 -15.56 -7.64
N TYR A 88 -7.10 -16.11 -8.71
CA TYR A 88 -7.58 -17.50 -8.69
C TYR A 88 -6.44 -18.50 -8.48
N ARG A 89 -5.31 -18.29 -9.19
CA ARG A 89 -4.10 -19.11 -9.03
C ARG A 89 -3.55 -19.02 -7.61
N PHE A 90 -3.53 -17.82 -7.02
CA PHE A 90 -3.03 -17.59 -5.67
C PHE A 90 -3.87 -18.34 -4.64
N ILE A 91 -5.20 -18.23 -4.73
CA ILE A 91 -6.14 -18.90 -3.82
C ILE A 91 -5.98 -20.42 -3.87
N ILE A 92 -5.90 -21.01 -5.07
CA ILE A 92 -5.77 -22.47 -5.22
C ILE A 92 -4.44 -22.98 -4.68
N ARG A 93 -3.35 -22.24 -4.90
CA ARG A 93 -2.01 -22.70 -4.55
C ARG A 93 -1.75 -22.69 -3.04
N SER A 94 -2.51 -21.91 -2.27
CA SER A 94 -2.37 -21.77 -0.81
C SER A 94 -0.93 -21.55 -0.34
N LEU A 95 -0.11 -20.86 -1.15
CA LEU A 95 1.29 -20.63 -0.83
C LEU A 95 1.46 -19.47 0.16
N PRO A 96 2.52 -19.50 0.98
CA PRO A 96 3.03 -18.30 1.63
C PRO A 96 3.33 -17.22 0.59
N VAL A 97 3.04 -15.96 0.90
CA VAL A 97 3.34 -14.84 -0.01
C VAL A 97 4.81 -14.49 0.08
N SER A 98 5.47 -14.34 -1.06
CA SER A 98 6.87 -13.90 -1.10
C SER A 98 6.98 -12.46 -0.62
N ARG A 99 8.05 -12.12 0.12
CA ARG A 99 8.32 -10.75 0.57
C ARG A 99 8.52 -9.76 -0.57
N LYS A 100 8.93 -10.24 -1.75
CA LYS A 100 9.09 -9.42 -2.95
C LYS A 100 7.74 -8.98 -3.54
N GLU A 101 6.68 -9.74 -3.29
CA GLU A 101 5.35 -9.48 -3.83
C GLU A 101 4.44 -8.71 -2.88
N PHE A 102 4.55 -8.95 -1.58
CA PHE A 102 3.70 -8.37 -0.55
C PHE A 102 4.24 -7.04 -0.02
#